data_AF-A0A0F9KXJ8-F1
#
_entry.id   AF-A0A0F9KXJ8-F1
#
_cell.length_a   1.000
_cell.length_b   1.000
_cell.length_c   1.000
_cell.angle_alpha   90.00
_cell.angle_beta   90.00
_cell.angle_gamma   90.00
#
_symmetry.space_group_name_H-M   'P 1'
#
loop_
_entity.id
_entity.type
_entity.pdbx_description
1 polymer ?
#
loop_
_entity_poly.entity_id
_entity_poly.type
_entity_poly.pdbx_seq_one_letter_code
_entity_poly.pdbx_strand_id
1 'polypeptide(L)'
;LRFIRKKESGTWEKPSLGEGKTIKCSLEEIIMILSVLRRRIKSWSTVHVFKEEKTPISIKWEVESKIWFNISDYPKMLTTAQIEILALLMEHILAEKIEFATSSGKSNEMLPKVNEIPVDSNNNINKENVANDSLKIVEELDLGDDVKKIEGIIKGETEKGLLLQMNNNNEHWFPKSTIKSPYDSAKGLKQAFIIDSWILEKNKVEA
;
A
#
# COMPACT_ATOMS: atom_id res chain seq x y z
N LEU A 1 4.48 -8.78 -12.82
CA LEU A 1 3.13 -9.39 -12.79
C LEU A 1 2.56 -9.41 -14.20
N ARG A 2 1.78 -10.44 -14.54
CA ARG A 2 1.20 -10.61 -15.88
C ARG A 2 -0.31 -10.84 -15.79
N PHE A 3 -1.05 -10.13 -16.61
CA PHE A 3 -2.50 -10.12 -16.66
C PHE A 3 -2.95 -10.54 -18.05
N ILE A 4 -3.90 -11.46 -18.10
CA ILE A 4 -4.51 -11.96 -19.33
C ILE A 4 -6.03 -12.08 -19.10
N ARG A 5 -6.81 -11.89 -20.16
CA ARG A 5 -8.25 -12.14 -20.16
C ARG A 5 -8.66 -13.15 -21.21
N LYS A 6 -9.86 -13.70 -21.04
CA LYS A 6 -10.52 -14.52 -22.05
C LYS A 6 -11.14 -13.58 -23.07
N LYS A 7 -10.83 -13.79 -24.35
CA LYS A 7 -11.38 -13.06 -25.49
C LYS A 7 -12.84 -13.42 -25.70
N GLU A 8 -13.55 -12.60 -26.45
CA GLU A 8 -14.94 -12.85 -26.89
C GLU A 8 -15.06 -14.18 -27.65
N SER A 9 -14.03 -14.56 -28.41
CA SER A 9 -13.95 -15.86 -29.10
C SER A 9 -13.88 -17.07 -28.15
N GLY A 10 -13.79 -16.86 -26.84
CA GLY A 10 -13.65 -17.91 -25.85
C GLY A 10 -12.21 -18.42 -25.67
N THR A 11 -11.25 -17.89 -26.41
CA THR A 11 -9.83 -18.23 -26.26
C THR A 11 -9.14 -17.30 -25.26
N TRP A 12 -8.09 -17.77 -24.59
CA TRP A 12 -7.27 -16.91 -23.73
C TRP A 12 -6.29 -16.08 -24.55
N GLU A 13 -6.01 -14.86 -24.09
CA GLU A 13 -4.87 -14.09 -24.57
C GLU A 13 -3.55 -14.87 -24.37
N LYS A 14 -2.68 -14.77 -25.37
CA LYS A 14 -1.39 -15.46 -25.42
C LYS A 14 -0.25 -14.45 -25.27
N PRO A 15 0.48 -14.48 -24.15
CA PRO A 15 1.64 -13.61 -23.94
C PRO A 15 2.73 -13.78 -25.01
N SER A 16 2.86 -14.97 -25.61
CA SER A 16 3.80 -15.24 -26.70
C SER A 16 3.49 -14.44 -27.98
N LEU A 17 2.27 -13.94 -28.13
CA LEU A 17 1.83 -13.10 -29.24
C LEU A 17 1.80 -11.61 -28.86
N GLY A 18 2.36 -11.24 -27.69
CA GLY A 18 2.32 -9.86 -27.18
C GLY A 18 0.98 -9.46 -26.55
N GLU A 19 0.08 -10.41 -26.32
CA GLU A 19 -1.24 -10.15 -25.73
C GLU A 19 -1.18 -10.13 -24.19
N GLY A 20 -2.15 -9.45 -23.57
CA GLY A 20 -2.18 -9.23 -22.13
C GLY A 20 -1.38 -7.99 -21.71
N LYS A 21 -1.29 -7.76 -20.40
CA LYS A 21 -0.48 -6.68 -19.82
C LYS A 21 0.53 -7.23 -18.84
N THR A 22 1.79 -6.83 -19.00
CA THR A 22 2.86 -7.11 -18.02
C THR A 22 3.26 -5.80 -17.35
N ILE A 23 3.28 -5.79 -16.02
CA ILE A 23 3.77 -4.66 -15.22
C ILE A 23 4.95 -5.11 -14.36
N LYS A 24 5.95 -4.24 -14.23
CA LYS A 24 7.14 -4.47 -13.41
C LYS A 24 7.09 -3.55 -12.21
N CYS A 25 6.43 -3.99 -11.15
CA CYS A 25 6.21 -3.17 -9.98
C CYS A 25 7.55 -2.80 -9.29
N SER A 26 7.66 -1.55 -8.86
CA SER A 26 8.72 -1.07 -7.98
C SER A 26 8.58 -1.68 -6.58
N LEU A 27 9.62 -1.56 -5.74
CA LEU A 27 9.56 -2.01 -4.35
C LEU A 27 8.42 -1.30 -3.58
N GLU A 28 8.29 0.02 -3.77
CA GLU A 28 7.22 0.83 -3.17
C GLU A 28 5.83 0.38 -3.62
N GLU A 29 5.64 0.14 -4.92
CA GLU A 29 4.37 -0.35 -5.44
C GLU A 29 4.02 -1.72 -4.84
N ILE A 30 5.00 -2.62 -4.70
CA ILE A 30 4.79 -3.93 -4.04
C ILE A 30 4.37 -3.75 -2.58
N ILE A 31 5.01 -2.84 -1.84
CA ILE A 31 4.65 -2.53 -0.44
C ILE A 31 3.22 -1.97 -0.35
N MET A 32 2.84 -1.08 -1.27
CA MET A 32 1.49 -0.52 -1.29
C MET A 32 0.43 -1.57 -1.65
N ILE A 33 0.73 -2.44 -2.62
CA ILE A 33 -0.12 -3.60 -2.94
C ILE A 33 -0.31 -4.46 -1.68
N LEU A 34 0.79 -4.85 -1.02
CA LEU A 34 0.74 -5.65 0.21
C LEU A 34 -0.03 -4.97 1.34
N SER A 35 0.07 -3.64 1.46
CA SER A 35 -0.65 -2.88 2.48
C SER A 35 -2.17 -2.97 2.27
N VAL A 36 -2.64 -2.99 1.02
CA VAL A 36 -4.06 -3.25 0.72
C VAL A 36 -4.41 -4.71 0.97
N LEU A 37 -3.63 -5.67 0.46
CA LEU A 37 -3.93 -7.12 0.61
C LEU A 37 -4.00 -7.54 2.08
N ARG A 38 -3.13 -6.99 2.93
CA ARG A 38 -3.08 -7.23 4.38
C ARG A 38 -4.04 -6.36 5.20
N ARG A 39 -4.94 -5.62 4.54
CA ARG A 39 -5.95 -4.74 5.15
C ARG A 39 -5.38 -3.62 6.04
N ARG A 40 -4.13 -3.20 5.83
CA ARG A 40 -3.57 -2.02 6.51
C ARG A 40 -4.21 -0.75 5.97
N ILE A 41 -4.57 -0.75 4.69
CA ILE A 41 -5.32 0.31 4.03
C ILE A 41 -6.44 -0.29 3.17
N LYS A 42 -7.54 0.46 3.01
CA LYS A 42 -8.74 -0.02 2.27
C LYS A 42 -8.56 -0.02 0.76
N SER A 43 -7.77 0.91 0.24
CA SER A 43 -7.53 1.06 -1.19
C SER A 43 -6.25 1.83 -1.47
N TRP A 44 -5.68 1.60 -2.65
CA TRP A 44 -4.55 2.35 -3.18
C TRP A 44 -4.65 2.43 -4.70
N SER A 45 -4.13 3.51 -5.28
CA SER A 45 -4.03 3.68 -6.72
C SER A 45 -2.82 4.50 -7.10
N THR A 46 -2.26 4.25 -8.27
CA THR A 46 -1.14 5.00 -8.84
C THR A 46 -1.16 4.95 -10.37
N VAL A 47 -0.28 5.73 -11.00
CA VAL A 47 0.07 5.59 -12.41
C VAL A 47 1.49 5.04 -12.47
N HIS A 48 1.61 3.75 -12.77
CA HIS A 48 2.89 3.10 -12.96
C HIS A 48 3.53 3.61 -14.24
N VAL A 49 4.78 4.06 -14.15
CA VAL A 49 5.57 4.52 -15.30
C VAL A 49 6.73 3.57 -15.50
N PHE A 50 6.80 2.95 -16.68
CA PHE A 50 7.94 2.12 -17.06
C PHE A 50 8.38 2.50 -18.47
N LYS A 51 9.60 3.02 -18.59
CA LYS A 51 10.07 3.70 -19.80
C LYS A 51 9.13 4.87 -20.12
N GLU A 52 8.43 4.82 -21.26
CA GLU A 52 7.48 5.85 -21.69
C GLU A 52 6.01 5.40 -21.50
N GLU A 53 5.79 4.15 -21.11
CA GLU A 53 4.44 3.64 -20.88
C GLU A 53 3.91 4.03 -19.51
N LYS A 54 2.69 4.59 -19.50
CA LYS A 54 1.92 4.88 -18.29
C LYS A 54 0.79 3.88 -18.15
N THR A 55 0.73 3.20 -17.01
CA THR A 55 -0.29 2.18 -16.72
C THR A 55 -0.98 2.51 -15.40
N PRO A 56 -2.28 2.84 -15.40
CA PRO A 56 -3.00 3.08 -14.15
C PRO A 56 -3.19 1.76 -13.40
N ILE A 57 -2.97 1.80 -12.09
CA ILE A 57 -3.11 0.69 -11.15
C ILE A 57 -4.08 1.13 -10.06
N SER A 58 -5.05 0.29 -9.71
CA SER A 58 -5.86 0.49 -8.52
C SER A 58 -6.22 -0.82 -7.85
N ILE A 59 -6.19 -0.82 -6.52
CA ILE A 59 -6.58 -1.95 -5.70
C ILE A 59 -7.51 -1.44 -4.62
N LYS A 60 -8.68 -2.06 -4.49
CA LYS A 60 -9.66 -1.68 -3.47
C LYS A 60 -10.40 -2.89 -2.94
N TRP A 61 -10.66 -2.89 -1.65
CA TRP A 61 -11.66 -3.78 -1.07
C TRP A 61 -13.06 -3.30 -1.45
N GLU A 62 -13.92 -4.20 -1.89
CA GLU A 62 -15.35 -3.93 -2.14
C GLU A 62 -16.21 -4.37 -0.96
N VAL A 63 -15.93 -5.57 -0.46
CA VAL A 63 -16.50 -6.17 0.74
C VAL A 63 -15.37 -6.81 1.54
N GLU A 64 -15.65 -7.34 2.72
CA GLU A 64 -14.62 -7.94 3.56
C GLU A 64 -13.85 -9.11 2.93
N SER A 65 -14.35 -9.75 1.87
CA SER A 65 -13.71 -10.96 1.29
C SER A 65 -13.31 -10.83 -0.18
N LYS A 66 -13.47 -9.64 -0.78
CA LYS A 66 -13.20 -9.43 -2.21
C LYS A 66 -12.43 -8.15 -2.46
N ILE A 67 -11.37 -8.28 -3.26
CA ILE A 67 -10.56 -7.17 -3.77
C ILE A 67 -10.77 -7.02 -5.26
N TRP A 68 -10.98 -5.79 -5.71
CA TRP A 68 -10.76 -5.42 -7.10
C TRP A 68 -9.31 -5.02 -7.31
N PHE A 69 -8.63 -5.72 -8.19
CA PHE A 69 -7.31 -5.38 -8.69
C PHE A 69 -7.45 -4.98 -10.16
N ASN A 70 -7.31 -3.68 -10.45
CA ASN A 70 -7.43 -3.14 -11.79
C ASN A 70 -6.06 -2.67 -12.29
N ILE A 71 -5.67 -3.15 -13.47
CA ILE A 71 -4.49 -2.71 -14.20
C ILE A 71 -4.96 -2.27 -15.59
N SER A 72 -4.92 -0.98 -15.89
CA SER A 72 -5.46 -0.48 -17.18
C SER A 72 -6.88 -1.02 -17.43
N ASP A 73 -7.10 -1.71 -18.54
CA ASP A 73 -8.34 -2.36 -18.97
C ASP A 73 -8.44 -3.84 -18.54
N TYR A 74 -7.61 -4.26 -17.59
CA TYR A 74 -7.60 -5.60 -16.98
C TYR A 74 -8.11 -5.56 -15.54
N PRO A 75 -9.45 -5.49 -15.32
CA PRO A 75 -10.03 -5.65 -14.01
C PRO A 75 -10.03 -7.12 -13.59
N LYS A 76 -9.61 -7.40 -12.35
CA LYS A 76 -9.68 -8.73 -11.76
C LYS A 76 -10.22 -8.64 -10.34
N MET A 77 -11.34 -9.31 -10.10
CA MET A 77 -11.82 -9.55 -8.74
C MET A 77 -11.11 -10.78 -8.18
N LEU A 78 -10.54 -10.63 -6.99
CA LEU A 78 -9.85 -11.69 -6.25
C LEU A 78 -10.68 -12.12 -5.05
N THR A 79 -10.79 -13.43 -4.85
CA THR A 79 -11.39 -14.04 -3.65
C THR A 79 -10.35 -14.24 -2.56
N THR A 80 -10.78 -14.52 -1.32
CA THR A 80 -9.88 -14.71 -0.16
C THR A 80 -8.66 -15.59 -0.44
N ALA A 81 -8.85 -16.79 -1.00
CA ALA A 81 -7.72 -17.68 -1.31
C ALA A 81 -6.74 -17.08 -2.34
N GLN A 82 -7.26 -16.37 -3.35
CA GLN A 82 -6.42 -15.71 -4.35
C GLN A 82 -5.68 -14.51 -3.75
N ILE A 83 -6.31 -13.78 -2.84
CA ILE A 83 -5.72 -12.66 -2.09
C ILE A 83 -4.54 -13.15 -1.26
N GLU A 84 -4.70 -14.26 -0.52
CA GLU A 84 -3.64 -14.86 0.28
C GLU A 84 -2.46 -15.35 -0.57
N ILE A 85 -2.75 -16.10 -1.64
CA ILE A 85 -1.71 -16.57 -2.57
C ILE A 85 -0.94 -15.37 -3.15
N LEU A 86 -1.66 -14.31 -3.54
CA LEU A 86 -1.02 -13.12 -4.09
C LEU A 86 -0.18 -12.39 -3.06
N ALA A 87 -0.64 -12.29 -1.81
CA ALA A 87 0.11 -11.67 -0.73
C ALA A 87 1.43 -12.42 -0.48
N LEU A 88 1.38 -13.75 -0.37
CA LEU A 88 2.57 -14.59 -0.21
C LEU A 88 3.55 -14.42 -1.38
N LEU A 89 3.04 -14.41 -2.63
CA LEU A 89 3.87 -14.20 -3.81
C LEU A 89 4.53 -12.81 -3.82
N MET A 90 3.79 -11.76 -3.45
CA MET A 90 4.31 -10.39 -3.39
C MET A 90 5.38 -10.25 -2.31
N GLU A 91 5.18 -10.87 -1.15
CA GLU A 91 6.17 -10.91 -0.06
C GLU A 91 7.45 -11.61 -0.51
N HIS A 92 7.30 -12.76 -1.15
CA HIS A 92 8.44 -13.50 -1.68
C HIS A 92 9.21 -12.67 -2.72
N ILE A 93 8.52 -12.10 -3.71
CA ILE A 93 9.15 -11.23 -4.72
C ILE A 93 9.81 -10.00 -4.08
N LEU A 94 9.19 -9.42 -3.04
CA LEU A 94 9.76 -8.28 -2.33
C LEU A 94 11.08 -8.66 -1.66
N ALA A 95 11.09 -9.78 -0.93
CA ALA A 95 12.27 -10.28 -0.24
C ALA A 95 13.41 -10.58 -1.22
N GLU A 96 13.13 -11.32 -2.30
CA GLU A 96 14.11 -11.60 -3.35
C GLU A 96 14.66 -10.30 -3.98
N LYS A 97 13.78 -9.35 -4.30
CA LYS A 97 14.22 -8.07 -4.87
C LYS A 97 15.12 -7.31 -3.92
N ILE A 98 14.86 -7.33 -2.62
CA ILE A 98 15.72 -6.66 -1.63
C ILE A 98 17.07 -7.35 -1.57
N GLU A 99 17.10 -8.68 -1.48
CA GLU A 99 18.34 -9.48 -1.41
C GLU A 99 19.22 -9.30 -2.65
N PHE A 100 18.63 -9.33 -3.84
CA PHE A 100 19.37 -9.33 -5.10
C PHE A 100 19.51 -7.95 -5.76
N ALA A 101 18.87 -6.89 -5.27
CA ALA A 101 19.05 -5.53 -5.83
C ALA A 101 20.33 -4.85 -5.34
N THR A 102 20.89 -5.26 -4.20
CA THR A 102 22.06 -4.63 -3.57
C THR A 102 23.37 -5.36 -3.82
N SER A 103 23.36 -6.51 -4.49
CA SER A 103 24.57 -7.23 -4.88
C SER A 103 25.15 -6.63 -6.17
N SER A 104 25.88 -5.52 -6.06
CA SER A 104 26.79 -5.10 -7.12
C SER A 104 27.81 -6.23 -7.35
N GLY A 105 28.02 -6.63 -8.60
CA GLY A 105 28.66 -7.91 -8.93
C GLY A 105 29.97 -8.26 -8.22
N LYS A 106 30.13 -9.58 -8.03
CA LYS A 106 31.28 -10.41 -7.58
C LYS A 106 31.48 -10.56 -6.06
N SER A 107 31.13 -11.74 -5.56
CA SER A 107 32.17 -12.73 -5.23
C SER A 107 31.64 -14.15 -5.46
N ASN A 108 32.41 -14.94 -6.20
CA ASN A 108 32.46 -16.38 -5.95
C ASN A 108 33.16 -16.53 -4.59
N GLU A 109 32.43 -16.43 -3.49
CA GLU A 109 32.87 -16.99 -2.22
C GLU A 109 32.04 -18.23 -1.97
N MET A 110 32.65 -19.35 -2.36
CA MET A 110 32.38 -20.66 -1.79
C MET A 110 32.24 -20.50 -0.27
N LEU A 111 31.01 -20.65 0.23
CA LEU A 111 30.77 -20.81 1.67
C LEU A 111 31.69 -21.93 2.17
N PRO A 112 32.48 -21.70 3.25
CA PRO A 112 33.25 -22.76 3.85
C PRO A 112 32.27 -23.81 4.36
N LYS A 113 32.52 -25.08 3.99
CA LYS A 113 31.89 -26.25 4.58
C LYS A 113 31.87 -26.10 6.09
N VAL A 114 30.70 -25.83 6.66
CA VAL A 114 30.46 -26.09 8.07
C VAL A 114 30.26 -27.59 8.18
N ASN A 115 31.18 -28.23 8.89
CA ASN A 115 31.20 -29.66 9.13
C ASN A 115 29.85 -30.16 9.65
N GLU A 116 29.36 -31.22 8.99
CA GLU A 116 28.40 -32.16 9.58
C GLU A 116 28.98 -32.75 10.87
N ILE A 117 28.12 -32.99 11.88
CA ILE A 117 28.14 -34.03 12.93
C ILE A 117 27.10 -33.62 14.02
N PRO A 118 26.32 -34.54 14.64
CA PRO A 118 25.07 -35.07 14.11
C PRO A 118 23.88 -34.72 15.03
N VAL A 119 22.69 -35.09 14.59
CA VAL A 119 21.46 -35.08 15.38
C VAL A 119 21.60 -36.09 16.53
N ASP A 120 21.43 -35.63 17.77
CA ASP A 120 21.01 -36.50 18.87
C ASP A 120 19.74 -35.93 19.53
N SER A 121 18.70 -36.75 19.47
CA SER A 121 17.42 -36.59 20.14
C SER A 121 17.58 -36.69 21.66
N ASN A 122 16.94 -35.80 22.43
CA ASN A 122 15.93 -36.16 23.43
C ASN A 122 15.54 -35.03 24.40
N ASN A 123 14.21 -34.90 24.56
CA ASN A 123 13.45 -34.69 25.80
C ASN A 123 13.33 -33.31 26.50
N ASN A 124 12.06 -32.88 26.50
CA ASN A 124 11.21 -32.49 27.64
C ASN A 124 11.24 -31.06 28.24
N ILE A 125 10.08 -30.40 28.06
CA ILE A 125 9.17 -29.78 29.06
C ILE A 125 9.78 -28.75 30.02
N ASN A 126 9.32 -27.49 29.94
CA ASN A 126 8.59 -26.84 31.05
C ASN A 126 7.95 -25.47 30.68
N LYS A 127 6.97 -25.14 31.50
CA LYS A 127 5.87 -24.15 31.42
C LYS A 127 6.25 -22.66 31.45
N GLU A 128 5.32 -21.89 30.86
CA GLU A 128 4.74 -20.58 31.26
C GLU A 128 5.67 -19.44 31.70
N ASN A 129 5.48 -18.26 31.08
CA ASN A 129 5.11 -17.04 31.81
C ASN A 129 4.46 -16.01 30.88
N VAL A 130 3.22 -15.67 31.21
CA VAL A 130 2.51 -14.48 30.75
C VAL A 130 3.12 -13.27 31.46
N ALA A 131 3.58 -12.28 30.71
CA ALA A 131 3.80 -10.93 31.23
C ALA A 131 3.20 -9.94 30.24
N ASN A 132 2.12 -9.32 30.71
CA ASN A 132 1.40 -8.21 30.13
C ASN A 132 2.35 -6.99 30.14
N ASP A 133 2.72 -6.45 28.97
CA ASP A 133 3.37 -5.14 28.91
C ASP A 133 2.63 -4.23 27.93
N SER A 134 2.00 -3.23 28.52
CA SER A 134 1.22 -2.19 27.89
C SER A 134 2.14 -1.19 27.19
N LEU A 135 2.31 -1.30 25.88
CA LEU A 135 2.96 -0.28 25.07
C LEU A 135 1.94 0.74 24.57
N LYS A 136 1.98 1.94 25.15
CA LYS A 136 1.41 3.16 24.55
C LYS A 136 2.18 3.43 23.26
N ILE A 137 1.55 3.16 22.12
CA ILE A 137 2.03 3.60 20.82
C ILE A 137 1.53 5.04 20.63
N VAL A 138 2.41 6.02 20.89
CA VAL A 138 2.29 7.36 20.31
C VAL A 138 3.04 7.27 18.99
N GLU A 139 2.32 6.97 17.91
CA GLU A 139 2.86 7.03 16.55
C GLU A 139 2.86 8.50 16.10
N GLU A 140 3.97 9.19 16.30
CA GLU A 140 4.37 10.26 15.38
C GLU A 140 4.79 9.58 14.06
N LEU A 141 3.81 9.40 13.18
CA LEU A 141 4.05 9.01 11.80
C LEU A 141 4.64 10.22 11.06
N ASP A 142 5.93 10.13 10.77
CA ASP A 142 6.63 11.00 9.82
C ASP A 142 6.07 10.70 8.42
N LEU A 143 4.97 11.38 8.10
CA LEU A 143 4.36 11.40 6.79
C LEU A 143 5.28 12.26 5.93
N GLY A 144 6.08 11.62 5.05
CA GLY A 144 7.10 12.30 4.24
C GLY A 144 6.60 13.58 3.54
N ASP A 145 7.55 14.41 3.13
CA ASP A 145 7.41 15.84 2.78
C ASP A 145 6.18 16.29 1.95
N ASP A 146 5.54 15.38 1.20
CA ASP A 146 4.44 15.67 0.28
C ASP A 146 3.05 15.77 0.93
N VAL A 147 2.85 15.26 2.15
CA VAL A 147 1.56 15.35 2.86
C VAL A 147 1.74 15.68 4.34
N LYS A 148 0.93 16.59 4.89
CA LYS A 148 0.95 16.94 6.31
C LYS A 148 -0.35 16.57 6.99
N LYS A 149 -0.23 16.19 8.26
CA LYS A 149 -1.37 16.00 9.16
C LYS A 149 -1.70 17.33 9.83
N ILE A 150 -2.95 17.76 9.73
CA ILE A 150 -3.47 18.96 10.38
C ILE A 150 -4.74 18.64 11.16
N GLU A 151 -5.04 19.41 12.19
CA GLU A 151 -6.32 19.32 12.90
C GLU A 151 -7.26 20.44 12.47
N GLY A 152 -8.53 20.12 12.21
CA GLY A 152 -9.52 21.13 11.83
C GLY A 152 -10.96 20.72 12.11
N ILE A 153 -11.86 21.67 11.93
CA ILE A 153 -13.32 21.48 12.06
C ILE A 153 -13.97 21.73 10.71
N ILE A 154 -14.81 20.80 10.24
CA ILE A 154 -15.61 21.02 9.02
C ILE A 154 -16.73 22.01 9.33
N LYS A 155 -16.68 23.17 8.65
CA LYS A 155 -17.73 24.21 8.72
C LYS A 155 -18.68 24.17 7.53
N GLY A 156 -18.20 23.73 6.38
CA GLY A 156 -18.96 23.70 5.14
C GLY A 156 -18.48 22.62 4.20
N GLU A 157 -19.40 22.09 3.40
CA GLU A 157 -19.12 21.08 2.40
C GLU A 157 -19.81 21.45 1.08
N THR A 158 -19.09 21.27 -0.01
CA THR A 158 -19.60 21.37 -1.38
C THR A 158 -19.31 20.07 -2.12
N GLU A 159 -19.80 19.95 -3.35
CA GLU A 159 -19.53 18.78 -4.20
C GLU A 159 -18.02 18.52 -4.39
N LYS A 160 -17.20 19.59 -4.45
CA LYS A 160 -15.77 19.50 -4.80
C LYS A 160 -14.81 19.95 -3.70
N GLY A 161 -15.28 20.56 -2.62
CA GLY A 161 -14.41 21.10 -1.57
C GLY A 161 -15.02 21.07 -0.17
N LEU A 162 -14.15 21.12 0.82
CA LEU A 162 -14.45 21.22 2.24
C LEU A 162 -13.90 22.54 2.80
N LEU A 163 -14.71 23.22 3.60
CA LEU A 163 -14.28 24.38 4.38
C LEU A 163 -13.84 23.89 5.76
N LEU A 164 -12.54 24.02 6.02
CA LEU A 164 -11.93 23.64 7.28
C LEU A 164 -11.56 24.88 8.08
N GLN A 165 -12.01 24.92 9.34
CA GLN A 165 -11.54 25.88 10.33
C GLN A 165 -10.36 25.27 11.10
N MET A 166 -9.22 25.97 11.10
CA MET A 166 -8.01 25.56 11.81
C MET A 166 -7.94 26.16 13.22
N ASN A 167 -6.98 25.70 14.02
CA ASN A 167 -6.76 26.17 15.40
C ASN A 167 -6.53 27.69 15.51
N ASN A 168 -6.06 28.34 14.45
CA ASN A 168 -5.85 29.80 14.40
C ASN A 168 -7.13 30.59 14.07
N ASN A 169 -8.31 29.96 14.12
CA ASN A 169 -9.60 30.51 13.68
C ASN A 169 -9.69 30.88 12.19
N ASN A 170 -8.65 30.59 11.39
CA ASN A 170 -8.65 30.79 9.95
C ASN A 170 -9.45 29.69 9.24
N GLU A 171 -10.20 30.08 8.22
CA GLU A 171 -11.06 29.20 7.43
C GLU A 171 -10.54 29.11 6.00
N HIS A 172 -10.31 27.90 5.51
CA HIS A 172 -9.82 27.68 4.15
C HIS A 172 -10.59 26.57 3.44
N TRP A 173 -10.79 26.77 2.14
CA TRP A 173 -11.36 25.76 1.26
C TRP A 173 -10.27 24.81 0.76
N PHE A 174 -10.49 23.53 0.98
CA PHE A 174 -9.63 22.45 0.50
C PHE A 174 -10.40 21.60 -0.50
N PRO A 175 -9.85 21.35 -1.70
CA PRO A 175 -10.43 20.37 -2.61
C PRO A 175 -10.51 18.99 -1.94
N LYS A 176 -11.62 18.26 -2.13
CA LYS A 176 -11.74 16.90 -1.57
C LYS A 176 -10.66 15.96 -2.09
N SER A 177 -10.15 16.21 -3.29
CA SER A 177 -9.05 15.45 -3.91
C SER A 177 -7.70 15.62 -3.21
N THR A 178 -7.49 16.71 -2.45
CA THR A 178 -6.24 16.97 -1.71
C THR A 178 -6.27 16.45 -0.28
N ILE A 179 -7.43 16.00 0.21
CA ILE A 179 -7.60 15.39 1.53
C ILE A 179 -7.51 13.87 1.35
N LYS A 180 -6.45 13.27 1.86
CA LYS A 180 -6.14 11.84 1.71
C LYS A 180 -6.69 11.00 2.87
N SER A 181 -7.02 11.63 4.00
CA SER A 181 -7.65 10.97 5.13
C SER A 181 -9.16 10.78 4.92
N PRO A 182 -9.75 9.69 5.43
CA PRO A 182 -11.18 9.65 5.63
C PRO A 182 -11.57 10.74 6.63
N TYR A 183 -12.73 11.37 6.42
CA TYR A 183 -13.28 12.39 7.31
C TYR A 183 -14.78 12.15 7.51
N ASP A 184 -15.28 12.55 8.67
CA ASP A 184 -16.71 12.57 8.95
C ASP A 184 -17.27 13.95 8.59
N SER A 185 -18.25 13.97 7.68
CA SER A 185 -18.96 15.18 7.22
C SER A 185 -19.85 15.81 8.32
N ALA A 186 -19.97 15.19 9.49
CA ALA A 186 -20.67 15.77 10.62
C ALA A 186 -20.05 17.13 11.02
N LYS A 187 -20.80 18.20 10.77
CA LYS A 187 -20.40 19.59 11.03
C LYS A 187 -20.08 19.77 12.51
N GLY A 188 -18.96 20.44 12.79
CA GLY A 188 -18.58 20.80 14.16
C GLY A 188 -17.71 19.78 14.91
N LEU A 189 -17.37 18.63 14.30
CA LEU A 189 -16.41 17.71 14.88
C LEU A 189 -14.98 18.10 14.53
N LYS A 190 -14.12 18.19 15.57
CA LYS A 190 -12.68 18.34 15.42
C LYS A 190 -12.08 17.00 15.02
N GLN A 191 -11.37 16.96 13.90
CA GLN A 191 -10.75 15.75 13.38
C GLN A 191 -9.40 16.06 12.71
N ALA A 192 -8.56 15.03 12.62
CA ALA A 192 -7.28 15.13 11.94
C ALA A 192 -7.44 14.83 10.45
N PHE A 193 -6.89 15.70 9.61
CA PHE A 193 -6.86 15.58 8.16
C PHE A 193 -5.44 15.36 7.68
N ILE A 194 -5.26 14.43 6.75
CA ILE A 194 -4.00 14.31 6.00
C ILE A 194 -4.22 15.03 4.67
N ILE A 195 -3.49 16.13 4.46
CA ILE A 195 -3.65 17.03 3.32
C ILE A 195 -2.32 17.19 2.60
N ASP A 196 -2.35 17.26 1.27
CA ASP A 196 -1.16 17.51 0.46
C ASP A 196 -0.43 18.81 0.89
N SER A 197 0.89 18.75 1.08
CA SER A 197 1.71 19.88 1.58
C SER A 197 1.57 21.14 0.71
N TRP A 198 1.49 20.96 -0.62
CA TRP A 198 1.40 22.08 -1.58
C TRP A 198 0.16 22.97 -1.39
N ILE A 199 -0.99 22.41 -0.95
CA ILE A 199 -2.21 23.19 -0.76
C ILE A 199 -2.18 23.92 0.59
N LEU A 200 -1.44 23.41 1.57
CA LEU A 200 -1.19 24.05 2.86
C LEU A 200 -0.25 25.25 2.69
N GLU A 201 0.83 25.07 1.93
CA GLU A 201 1.77 26.14 1.59
C GLU A 201 1.10 27.26 0.78
N LYS A 202 0.25 26.90 -0.19
CA LYS A 202 -0.51 27.86 -0.99
C LYS A 202 -1.47 28.71 -0.15
N ASN A 203 -2.07 28.10 0.89
CA ASN A 203 -3.00 28.77 1.79
C ASN A 203 -2.30 29.44 2.99
N LYS A 204 -0.96 29.38 3.08
CA LYS A 204 -0.17 29.86 4.23
C LYS A 204 -0.62 29.25 5.56
N VAL A 205 -1.03 27.99 5.53
CA VAL A 205 -1.42 27.24 6.73
C VAL A 205 -0.17 26.59 7.30
N GLU A 206 0.30 27.09 8.44
CA GLU A 206 1.34 26.41 9.22
C GLU A 206 0.71 25.16 9.86
N ALA A 207 1.37 24.01 9.66
CA ALA A 207 1.01 22.72 10.23
C ALA A 207 1.71 22.53 11.59
#